data_AF-A0A1H1IU23-F1
#
_entry.id   AF-A0A1H1IU23-F1
#
_cell.length_a   1.000
_cell.length_b   1.000
_cell.length_c   1.000
_cell.angle_alpha   90.00
_cell.angle_beta   90.00
_cell.angle_gamma   90.00
#
_symmetry.space_group_name_H-M   'P 1'
#
loop_
_entity.id
_entity.type
_entity.pdbx_description
1 polymer ?
#
loop_
_entity_poly.entity_id
_entity_poly.type
_entity_poly.pdbx_seq_one_letter_code
_entity_poly.pdbx_strand_id
1 'polypeptide(L)' 'MAKILRIALGVALLALVALIVVFNVLNFGEAFGSGPPYYGRTTNMDKWSNPLPVLAAVDALGILAIAAYMYFMKRKG' A
#
# COMPACT_ATOMS: atom_id res chain seq x y z
N MET A 1 5.22 26.21 14.17
CA MET A 1 5.78 25.33 13.13
C MET A 1 5.64 23.83 13.42
N ALA A 2 6.01 23.30 14.59
CA ALA A 2 5.98 21.86 14.85
C ALA A 2 4.59 21.20 14.74
N LYS A 3 3.50 21.89 15.11
CA LYS A 3 2.12 21.35 15.03
C LYS A 3 1.62 21.20 13.58
N ILE A 4 1.85 22.21 12.75
CA ILE A 4 1.47 22.20 11.32
C ILE A 4 2.21 21.08 10.60
N LEU A 5 3.52 20.92 10.86
CA LEU A 5 4.30 19.82 10.28
C LEU A 5 3.77 18.44 10.69
N ARG A 6 3.38 18.24 11.96
CA ARG A 6 2.79 16.96 12.42
C ARG A 6 1.47 16.64 11.72
N ILE A 7 0.63 17.66 11.51
CA ILE A 7 -0.65 17.51 10.80
C ILE A 7 -0.38 17.19 9.33
N ALA A 8 0.51 17.93 8.68
CA ALA A 8 0.88 17.69 7.28
C ALA A 8 1.44 16.27 7.07
N LEU A 9 2.33 15.81 7.95
CA LEU A 9 2.84 14.43 7.91
C LEU A 9 1.74 13.39 8.14
N GLY A 10 0.79 13.66 9.03
CA GLY A 10 -0.37 12.78 9.26
C GLY A 10 -1.27 12.69 8.03
N VAL A 11 -1.56 13.82 7.38
CA VAL A 11 -2.33 13.88 6.13
C VAL A 11 -1.60 13.14 5.01
N ALA A 12 -0.29 13.35 4.86
CA ALA A 12 0.52 12.64 3.88
C ALA A 12 0.52 11.12 4.12
N LEU A 13 0.60 10.69 5.38
CA LEU A 13 0.52 9.28 5.75
C LEU A 13 -0.85 8.66 5.42
N LEU A 14 -1.95 9.39 5.68
CA LEU A 14 -3.29 8.94 5.31
C LEU A 14 -3.44 8.81 3.78
N ALA A 15 -2.92 9.77 3.02
CA ALA A 15 -2.90 9.69 1.56
C ALA A 15 -2.09 8.48 1.08
N LEU A 16 -0.93 8.21 1.68
CA LEU A 16 -0.11 7.04 1.37
C LEU A 16 -0.87 5.73 1.65
N VAL A 17 -1.54 5.62 2.78
CA VAL A 17 -2.37 4.43 3.11
C VAL A 17 -3.49 4.24 2.09
N ALA A 18 -4.18 5.32 1.69
CA ALA A 18 -5.21 5.23 0.66
C ALA A 18 -4.65 4.75 -0.68
N LEU A 19 -3.46 5.22 -1.09
CA LEU A 19 -2.79 4.76 -2.30
C LEU A 19 -2.40 3.27 -2.23
N ILE A 20 -1.88 2.80 -1.09
CA ILE A 20 -1.55 1.38 -0.88
C ILE A 20 -2.82 0.52 -1.01
N VAL A 21 -3.94 0.95 -0.42
CA VAL A 21 -5.23 0.23 -0.53
C VAL A 21 -5.69 0.15 -1.98
N VAL A 22 -5.69 1.27 -2.72
CA VAL A 22 -6.06 1.28 -4.14
C VAL A 22 -5.13 0.38 -4.96
N PHE A 23 -3.82 0.45 -4.72
CA PHE A 23 -2.83 -0.39 -5.37
C PHE A 23 -3.11 -1.89 -5.14
N ASN A 24 -3.40 -2.29 -3.89
CA ASN A 24 -3.76 -3.66 -3.56
C ASN A 24 -5.05 -4.11 -4.27
N VAL A 25 -6.11 -3.29 -4.24
CA VAL A 25 -7.39 -3.63 -4.89
C VAL A 25 -7.21 -3.87 -6.38
N LEU A 26 -6.48 -2.98 -7.07
CA LEU A 26 -6.24 -3.10 -8.51
C LEU A 26 -5.41 -4.34 -8.84
N ASN A 27 -4.26 -4.54 -8.18
CA ASN A 27 -3.39 -5.69 -8.46
C ASN A 27 -4.05 -7.02 -8.12
N PHE A 28 -4.83 -7.07 -7.03
CA PHE A 28 -5.56 -8.28 -6.67
C PHE A 28 -6.68 -8.58 -7.68
N GLY A 29 -7.41 -7.55 -8.10
CA GLY A 29 -8.45 -7.67 -9.13
C GLY A 29 -7.90 -8.12 -10.48
N GLU A 30 -6.75 -7.60 -10.91
CA GLU A 30 -6.11 -8.01 -12.16
C GLU A 30 -5.54 -9.44 -12.11
N ALA A 31 -4.92 -9.82 -10.99
CA ALA A 31 -4.27 -11.11 -10.87
C ALA A 31 -5.24 -12.27 -10.59
N PHE A 32 -6.31 -12.02 -9.82
CA PHE A 32 -7.23 -13.04 -9.30
C PHE A 32 -8.71 -12.83 -9.69
N GLY A 33 -9.06 -11.73 -10.33
CA GLY A 33 -10.43 -11.44 -10.75
C GLY A 33 -10.88 -12.26 -11.95
N SER A 34 -12.20 -12.27 -12.18
CA SER A 34 -12.86 -12.96 -13.30
C SER A 34 -13.01 -12.12 -14.56
N GLY A 35 -12.59 -10.84 -14.54
CA GLY A 35 -12.62 -9.95 -15.68
C GLY A 35 -11.47 -10.24 -16.66
N PRO A 36 -11.56 -9.84 -17.94
CA PRO A 36 -10.47 -9.98 -18.89
C PRO A 36 -9.24 -9.20 -18.41
N PRO A 37 -8.07 -9.84 -18.21
CA PRO A 37 -6.87 -9.14 -17.77
C PRO A 37 -5.76 -9.17 -18.83
N TYR A 38 -4.85 -8.21 -18.74
CA TYR A 38 -3.56 -8.30 -19.45
C TYR A 38 -2.70 -9.48 -18.91
N TYR A 39 -2.84 -9.85 -17.61
CA TYR A 39 -1.99 -10.87 -16.93
C TYR A 39 -2.72 -11.73 -15.86
N GLY A 40 -3.93 -12.20 -16.10
CA GLY A 40 -4.69 -12.96 -15.10
C GLY A 40 -4.31 -14.43 -15.01
N ARG A 41 -4.49 -15.01 -13.81
CA ARG A 41 -4.03 -16.37 -13.47
C ARG A 41 -4.66 -17.47 -14.33
N THR A 42 -5.84 -17.25 -14.89
CA THR A 42 -6.57 -18.27 -15.65
C THR A 42 -6.46 -18.07 -17.17
N THR A 43 -6.12 -16.87 -17.64
CA THR A 43 -6.13 -16.53 -19.07
C THR A 43 -4.74 -16.44 -19.70
N ASN A 44 -3.71 -16.03 -18.96
CA ASN A 44 -2.33 -15.88 -19.44
C ASN A 44 -1.32 -16.48 -18.43
N MET A 45 -1.45 -17.78 -18.13
CA MET A 45 -0.64 -18.48 -17.12
C MET A 45 0.87 -18.45 -17.36
N ASP A 46 1.28 -18.39 -18.63
CA ASP A 46 2.68 -18.29 -19.06
C ASP A 46 3.33 -16.95 -18.68
N LYS A 47 2.52 -15.89 -18.55
CA LYS A 47 2.94 -14.53 -18.17
C LYS A 47 2.57 -14.18 -16.74
N TRP A 48 1.77 -15.03 -16.09
CA TRP A 48 1.27 -14.74 -14.76
C TRP A 48 2.41 -14.79 -13.74
N SER A 49 2.50 -13.74 -12.94
CA SER A 49 3.38 -13.70 -11.77
C SER A 49 2.53 -13.44 -10.53
N ASN A 50 2.88 -14.11 -9.42
CA ASN A 50 2.15 -13.94 -8.16
C ASN A 50 2.45 -12.53 -7.60
N PRO A 51 1.45 -11.63 -7.46
CA PRO A 51 1.70 -10.28 -6.97
C PRO A 51 1.91 -10.24 -5.44
N LEU A 52 1.47 -11.27 -4.70
CA LEU A 52 1.44 -11.27 -3.24
C LEU A 52 2.78 -10.92 -2.56
N PRO A 53 3.95 -11.40 -3.04
CA PRO A 53 5.23 -11.00 -2.44
C PRO A 53 5.49 -9.49 -2.53
N VAL A 54 5.14 -8.87 -3.66
CA VAL A 54 5.30 -7.42 -3.86
C VAL A 54 4.29 -6.65 -3.02
N LEU A 55 3.02 -7.07 -3.02
CA LEU A 55 1.97 -6.46 -2.21
C LEU A 55 2.33 -6.50 -0.71
N ALA A 56 2.77 -7.65 -0.22
CA ALA A 56 3.20 -7.82 1.17
C ALA A 56 4.39 -6.92 1.54
N ALA A 57 5.36 -6.74 0.63
CA ALA A 57 6.49 -5.84 0.86
C ALA A 57 6.03 -4.37 0.95
N VAL A 58 5.11 -3.95 0.08
CA VAL A 58 4.53 -2.59 0.11
C VAL A 58 3.73 -2.37 1.40
N ASP A 59 2.91 -3.34 1.80
CA ASP A 59 2.13 -3.29 3.04
C ASP A 59 3.03 -3.20 4.27
N ALA A 60 4.11 -3.99 4.32
CA ALA A 60 5.09 -3.95 5.39
C ALA A 60 5.74 -2.56 5.51
N LEU A 61 6.11 -1.94 4.37
CA LEU A 61 6.64 -0.56 4.36
C LEU A 61 5.60 0.45 4.84
N GLY A 62 4.33 0.30 4.47
CA GLY A 62 3.23 1.13 4.96
C GLY A 62 3.09 1.04 6.48
N ILE A 63 3.11 -0.17 7.04
CA ILE A 63 3.05 -0.40 8.49
C ILE A 63 4.25 0.23 9.20
N LEU A 64 5.46 0.09 8.64
CA LEU A 64 6.66 0.72 9.20
C LEU A 64 6.57 2.24 9.21
N ALA A 65 6.02 2.86 8.16
CA ALA A 65 5.79 4.30 8.11
C ALA A 65 4.80 4.76 9.19
N ILE A 66 3.72 3.99 9.41
CA ILE A 66 2.74 4.25 10.48
C ILE A 66 3.42 4.14 11.85
N ALA A 67 4.17 3.06 12.10
CA ALA A 67 4.90 2.86 13.35
C ALA A 67 5.92 3.97 13.61
N ALA A 68 6.67 4.40 12.59
CA ALA A 68 7.61 5.52 12.68
C ALA A 68 6.91 6.83 13.03
N TYR A 69 5.76 7.13 12.39
CA TYR A 69 4.97 8.31 12.71
C TYR A 69 4.46 8.27 14.17
N MET A 70 3.92 7.14 14.63
CA MET A 70 3.48 6.97 16.02
C MET A 70 4.63 7.16 17.02
N TYR A 71 5.79 6.57 16.74
CA TYR A 71 6.98 6.72 17.57
C TYR A 71 7.46 8.18 17.63
N PHE A 72 7.48 8.86 16.49
CA PHE A 72 7.80 10.29 16.40
C PHE A 72 6.84 11.16 17.21
N MET A 73 5.54 10.86 17.16
CA MET A 73 4.52 11.58 17.91
C MET A 73 4.67 11.37 19.43
N LYS A 74 5.00 10.13 19.87
CA LYS A 74 5.25 9.81 21.28
C LYS A 74 6.51 10.48 21.83
N ARG A 75 7.59 10.59 21.05
CA ARG A 75 8.84 11.21 21.49
C ARG A 75 8.74 12.73 21.70
N LYS A 76 7.79 13.39 21.03
CA LYS A 76 7.60 14.85 21.08
C LYS A 76 6.29 15.27 21.75
N GLY A 77 5.63 14.34 22.43
CA GLY A 77 4.48 14.57 23.30
C GLY A 77 4.91 14.76 24.74
#